data_AF-A0A497RDN3-F1
#
_entry.id   AF-A0A497RDN3-F1
#
_cell.length_a   1.000
_cell.length_b   1.000
_cell.length_c   1.000
_cell.angle_alpha   90.00
_cell.angle_beta   90.00
_cell.angle_gamma   90.00
#
_symmetry.space_group_name_H-M   'P 1'
#
loop_
_entity.id
_entity.type
_entity.pdbx_description
1 polymer ?
#
loop_
_entity_poly.entity_id
_entity_poly.type
_entity_poly.pdbx_seq_one_letter_code
_entity_poly.pdbx_strand_id
1 'polypeptide(L)'
;MTLKILDTTLRDGEQTPGVSLSVEQKMLIASALDKLGVDIIEAGTAIASEGDFNSIKEISQAGLNAEICSFARIKKEDIDAAADANADSVFMVAPSSEIHIKSKFRGKSEDDIIQISVETIEYAKERGLIVEFGGEDASRGKLEFIKRLFEAAVDAKADRLSYCDTVGVLTPDRAEGIMKELSSQFKVPISIHCHDDFGLATVNTIYAVKGGAKEIHATINGLGERAGNAALEEVIMALDVLYGIKTKINKKNIYNTSKLVEKLTRIAVPPNKPIVGDNAFTHESGIHTSALLRDTTTYEPISPEMVGRQRLLVLGKHAGRASVEALMKEYGYKATKEQMIEILNRIKEIGDKGKRVTDADVKTIIETVLQIKREKKVNLEGLSIVSGMGITPTASVKLRINGNEKVEAATGLGPVDAAINAIRRAIAEFADIELISYHVDAITGGTDALVDVIIQLKRGNRIVTSRGARTDIIMASVEAFIEGLNMLV
;
A
#
# COMPACT_ATOMS: atom_id res chain seq x y z
N MET A 1 -1.35 -0.64 28.83
CA MET A 1 -0.41 0.07 27.95
C MET A 1 -0.74 -0.30 26.53
N THR A 2 -0.93 0.68 25.65
CA THR A 2 -1.22 0.47 24.22
C THR A 2 0.05 0.01 23.50
N LEU A 3 -0.06 -0.94 22.57
CA LEU A 3 1.06 -1.39 21.73
C LEU A 3 1.55 -0.22 20.86
N LYS A 4 2.86 0.09 20.91
CA LYS A 4 3.49 1.09 20.04
C LYS A 4 3.80 0.53 18.66
N ILE A 5 3.68 1.37 17.64
CA ILE A 5 3.99 1.02 16.25
C ILE A 5 5.13 1.91 15.74
N LEU A 6 6.29 1.31 15.48
CA LEU A 6 7.36 1.95 14.73
C LEU A 6 7.24 1.54 13.25
N ASP A 7 7.05 2.52 12.37
CA ASP A 7 7.13 2.31 10.94
C ASP A 7 8.53 2.65 10.43
N THR A 8 9.17 1.69 9.75
CA THR A 8 10.51 1.84 9.17
C THR A 8 10.47 1.84 7.63
N THR A 9 9.36 2.28 7.04
CA THR A 9 9.24 2.36 5.57
C THR A 9 10.28 3.33 4.98
N LEU A 10 10.61 4.41 5.70
CA LEU A 10 11.54 5.46 5.27
C LEU A 10 13.02 5.16 5.55
N ARG A 11 13.33 4.07 6.23
CA ARG A 11 14.70 3.60 6.46
C ARG A 11 14.88 2.22 5.88
N ASP A 12 14.35 1.19 6.54
CA ASP A 12 14.55 -0.18 6.10
C ASP A 12 13.77 -0.48 4.81
N GLY A 13 12.55 0.07 4.69
CA GLY A 13 11.75 -0.03 3.47
C GLY A 13 12.47 0.55 2.25
N GLU A 14 13.25 1.61 2.42
CA GLU A 14 14.08 2.20 1.36
C GLU A 14 15.30 1.33 1.01
N GLN A 15 15.75 0.44 1.89
CA GLN A 15 16.80 -0.54 1.56
C GLN A 15 16.32 -1.62 0.58
N THR A 16 15.03 -1.62 0.20
CA THR A 16 14.52 -2.41 -0.91
C THR A 16 15.33 -2.10 -2.18
N PRO A 17 15.90 -3.11 -2.87
CA PRO A 17 16.71 -2.87 -4.07
C PRO A 17 15.98 -2.04 -5.13
N GLY A 18 16.59 -0.92 -5.52
CA GLY A 18 16.06 -0.02 -6.55
C GLY A 18 15.15 1.10 -6.03
N VAL A 19 14.89 1.16 -4.72
CA VAL A 19 14.19 2.29 -4.09
C VAL A 19 15.20 3.38 -3.74
N SER A 20 14.84 4.62 -4.07
CA SER A 20 15.56 5.82 -3.63
C SER A 20 14.58 6.96 -3.63
N LEU A 21 14.39 7.59 -2.47
CA LEU A 21 13.39 8.63 -2.24
C LEU A 21 14.05 9.99 -2.08
N SER A 22 13.53 11.01 -2.75
CA SER A 22 13.90 12.39 -2.47
C SER A 22 13.34 12.86 -1.12
N VAL A 23 13.89 13.94 -0.59
CA VAL A 23 13.41 14.57 0.66
C VAL A 23 11.90 14.84 0.59
N GLU A 24 11.41 15.38 -0.54
CA GLU A 24 9.99 15.67 -0.72
C GLU A 24 9.13 14.40 -0.75
N GLN A 25 9.63 13.32 -1.35
CA GLN A 25 8.94 12.03 -1.35
C GLN A 25 8.89 11.43 0.06
N LYS A 26 9.99 11.52 0.82
CA LYS A 26 10.02 11.09 2.23
C LYS A 26 9.05 11.89 3.10
N MET A 27 8.98 13.22 2.91
CA MET A 27 8.01 14.09 3.59
C MET A 27 6.55 13.68 3.32
N LEU A 28 6.22 13.32 2.06
CA LEU A 28 4.87 12.85 1.71
C LEU A 28 4.52 11.54 2.42
N ILE A 29 5.45 10.58 2.47
CA ILE A 29 5.26 9.32 3.16
C ILE A 29 5.17 9.54 4.68
N ALA A 30 6.07 10.34 5.27
CA ALA A 30 6.05 10.66 6.70
C ALA A 30 4.72 11.29 7.13
N SER A 31 4.20 12.24 6.33
CA SER A 31 2.89 12.85 6.57
C SER A 31 1.74 11.84 6.48
N ALA A 32 1.82 10.87 5.56
CA ALA A 32 0.83 9.80 5.43
C ALA A 32 0.90 8.80 6.59
N LEU A 33 2.10 8.50 7.09
CA LEU A 33 2.33 7.66 8.27
C LEU A 33 1.83 8.33 9.55
N ASP A 34 2.09 9.63 9.72
CA ASP A 34 1.56 10.40 10.85
C ASP A 34 0.02 10.41 10.85
N LYS A 35 -0.59 10.65 9.69
CA LYS A 35 -2.04 10.58 9.51
C LYS A 35 -2.60 9.17 9.70
N LEU A 36 -1.83 8.13 9.35
CA LEU A 36 -2.16 6.74 9.65
C LEU A 36 -2.12 6.50 11.16
N GLY A 37 -1.34 7.27 11.90
CA GLY A 37 -1.26 7.24 13.36
C GLY A 37 -0.22 6.24 13.86
N VAL A 38 0.95 6.16 13.24
CA VAL A 38 2.08 5.40 13.83
C VAL A 38 2.63 6.14 15.06
N ASP A 39 3.31 5.43 15.96
CA ASP A 39 3.95 6.04 17.15
C ASP A 39 5.30 6.64 16.83
N ILE A 40 6.08 5.92 16.03
CA ILE A 40 7.45 6.29 15.69
C ILE A 40 7.61 6.13 14.18
N ILE A 41 8.26 7.10 13.54
CA ILE A 41 8.68 7.03 12.14
C ILE A 41 10.20 6.96 12.13
N GLU A 42 10.77 5.82 11.73
CA GLU A 42 12.20 5.72 11.47
C GLU A 42 12.49 6.31 10.09
N ALA A 43 12.93 7.57 10.07
CA ALA A 43 12.95 8.44 8.90
C ALA A 43 14.22 8.31 8.02
N GLY A 44 15.17 7.47 8.43
CA GLY A 44 16.40 7.20 7.68
C GLY A 44 17.61 6.99 8.58
N THR A 45 18.79 7.02 7.96
CA THR A 45 20.09 6.98 8.67
C THR A 45 20.80 8.31 8.47
N ALA A 46 20.83 9.18 9.48
CA ALA A 46 21.29 10.57 9.31
C ALA A 46 22.71 10.69 8.74
N ILE A 47 23.61 9.76 9.08
CA ILE A 47 25.00 9.77 8.62
C ILE A 47 25.18 9.14 7.23
N ALA A 48 24.18 8.46 6.67
CA ALA A 48 24.33 7.70 5.43
C ALA A 48 24.54 8.61 4.21
N SER A 49 23.84 9.75 4.16
CA SER A 49 23.94 10.72 3.07
C SER A 49 23.46 12.10 3.51
N GLU A 50 23.84 13.15 2.77
CA GLU A 50 23.28 14.49 2.97
C GLU A 50 21.76 14.51 2.74
N GLY A 51 21.27 13.70 1.81
CA GLY A 51 19.83 13.53 1.56
C GLY A 51 19.08 12.96 2.76
N ASP A 52 19.63 11.94 3.42
CA ASP A 52 19.05 11.36 4.65
C ASP A 52 19.09 12.32 5.81
N PHE A 53 20.22 13.01 6.01
CA PHE A 53 20.35 14.04 7.03
C PHE A 53 19.28 15.12 6.88
N ASN A 54 19.15 15.68 5.66
CA ASN A 54 18.17 16.72 5.37
C ASN A 54 16.74 16.19 5.49
N SER A 55 16.48 14.95 5.08
CA SER A 55 15.16 14.32 5.22
C SER A 55 14.72 14.22 6.67
N ILE A 56 15.58 13.68 7.55
CA ILE A 56 15.28 13.57 8.98
C ILE A 56 15.07 14.96 9.58
N LYS A 57 15.91 15.93 9.20
CA LYS A 57 15.81 17.30 9.69
C LYS A 57 14.51 17.98 9.30
N GLU A 58 14.08 17.87 8.05
CA GLU A 58 12.81 18.44 7.60
C GLU A 58 11.62 17.73 8.23
N ILE A 59 11.64 16.40 8.32
CA ILE A 59 10.55 15.61 8.93
C ILE A 59 10.40 15.98 10.42
N SER A 60 11.51 16.08 11.15
CA SER A 60 11.50 16.43 12.59
C SER A 60 10.97 17.84 12.85
N GLN A 61 11.09 18.75 11.88
CA GLN A 61 10.62 20.13 11.99
C GLN A 61 9.19 20.34 11.43
N ALA A 62 8.58 19.30 10.87
CA ALA A 62 7.26 19.40 10.22
C ALA A 62 6.07 19.42 11.19
N GLY A 63 6.31 19.27 12.50
CA GLY A 63 5.25 19.29 13.52
C GLY A 63 4.31 18.08 13.46
N LEU A 64 4.86 16.91 13.10
CA LEU A 64 4.14 15.63 13.14
C LEU A 64 3.85 15.21 14.59
N ASN A 65 2.87 14.33 14.78
CA ASN A 65 2.53 13.77 16.09
C ASN A 65 3.40 12.57 16.47
N ALA A 66 3.93 11.85 15.47
CA ALA A 66 4.83 10.72 15.66
C ALA A 66 6.23 11.18 16.11
N GLU A 67 6.88 10.36 16.95
CA GLU A 67 8.29 10.49 17.30
C GLU A 67 9.15 10.22 16.05
N ILE A 68 10.10 11.10 15.74
CA ILE A 68 10.99 10.95 14.58
C ILE A 68 12.30 10.31 15.00
N CYS A 69 12.53 9.11 14.50
CA CYS A 69 13.66 8.26 14.84
C CYS A 69 14.69 8.22 13.71
N SER A 70 15.98 8.24 14.05
CA SER A 70 17.06 7.92 13.11
C SER A 70 17.71 6.59 13.46
N PHE A 71 18.00 5.77 12.45
CA PHE A 71 18.86 4.61 12.62
C PHE A 71 20.31 5.05 12.91
N ALA A 72 20.98 4.38 13.83
CA ALA A 72 22.39 4.60 14.14
C ALA A 72 23.16 3.29 14.33
N ARG A 73 24.42 3.26 13.89
CA ARG A 73 25.36 2.24 14.37
C ARG A 73 25.81 2.61 15.79
N ILE A 74 26.41 1.66 16.52
CA ILE A 74 27.06 1.91 17.82
C ILE A 74 28.36 2.73 17.68
N LYS A 75 28.23 3.98 17.22
CA LYS A 75 29.32 4.94 16.98
C LYS A 75 28.87 6.36 17.31
N LYS A 76 29.77 7.16 17.89
CA LYS A 76 29.48 8.57 18.25
C LYS A 76 29.14 9.46 17.05
N GLU A 77 29.83 9.27 15.91
CA GLU A 77 29.58 10.05 14.68
C GLU A 77 28.14 9.87 14.13
N ASP A 78 27.56 8.67 14.29
CA ASP A 78 26.17 8.39 13.92
C ASP A 78 25.19 9.13 14.85
N ILE A 79 25.48 9.14 16.16
CA ILE A 79 24.70 9.86 17.18
C ILE A 79 24.75 11.37 16.95
N ASP A 80 25.94 11.89 16.62
CA ASP A 80 26.12 13.31 16.32
C ASP A 80 25.24 13.73 15.15
N ALA A 81 25.26 12.96 14.05
CA ALA A 81 24.43 13.23 12.89
C ALA A 81 22.93 13.16 13.20
N ALA A 82 22.47 12.16 13.97
CA ALA A 82 21.06 12.03 14.34
C ALA A 82 20.58 13.22 15.20
N ALA A 83 21.37 13.59 16.22
CA ALA A 83 21.05 14.73 17.08
C ALA A 83 21.11 16.07 16.32
N ASP A 84 22.10 16.27 15.43
CA ASP A 84 22.21 17.48 14.62
C ASP A 84 21.09 17.59 13.55
N ALA A 85 20.52 16.46 13.15
CA ALA A 85 19.31 16.39 12.34
C ALA A 85 18.03 16.64 13.17
N ASN A 86 18.12 16.87 14.48
CA ASN A 86 16.99 17.04 15.40
C ASN A 86 16.04 15.83 15.47
N ALA A 87 16.55 14.61 15.30
CA ALA A 87 15.76 13.43 15.61
C ALA A 87 15.35 13.43 17.10
N ASP A 88 14.15 12.96 17.41
CA ASP A 88 13.68 12.78 18.79
C ASP A 88 14.38 11.57 19.45
N SER A 89 14.64 10.55 18.64
CA SER A 89 15.19 9.28 19.09
C SER A 89 16.16 8.64 18.10
N VAL A 90 16.92 7.69 18.61
CA VAL A 90 17.77 6.80 17.81
C VAL A 90 17.39 5.36 18.04
N PHE A 91 17.28 4.61 16.94
CA PHE A 91 17.29 3.16 16.97
C PHE A 91 18.70 2.69 16.63
N MET A 92 19.41 2.20 17.65
CA MET A 92 20.79 1.77 17.52
C MET A 92 20.92 0.27 17.66
N VAL A 93 21.75 -0.36 16.82
CA VAL A 93 21.89 -1.82 16.82
C VAL A 93 23.32 -2.27 17.05
N ALA A 94 23.47 -3.31 17.87
CA ALA A 94 24.73 -4.00 18.12
C ALA A 94 24.67 -5.45 17.62
N PRO A 95 25.78 -6.00 17.08
CA PRO A 95 25.82 -7.39 16.63
C PRO A 95 25.58 -8.35 17.80
N SER A 96 24.54 -9.17 17.69
CA SER A 96 24.09 -10.08 18.77
C SER A 96 24.33 -11.57 18.48
N SER A 97 24.94 -11.89 17.34
CA SER A 97 25.34 -13.26 16.97
C SER A 97 26.86 -13.38 16.81
N GLU A 98 27.39 -14.57 17.10
CA GLU A 98 28.81 -14.87 16.92
C GLU A 98 29.26 -14.66 15.46
N ILE A 99 28.36 -14.92 14.50
CA ILE A 99 28.60 -14.71 13.07
C ILE A 99 28.78 -13.21 12.79
N HIS A 100 27.89 -12.36 13.31
CA HIS A 100 27.97 -10.91 13.13
C HIS A 100 29.20 -10.32 13.82
N ILE A 101 29.48 -10.71 15.07
CA ILE A 101 30.65 -10.21 15.82
C ILE A 101 31.93 -10.55 15.06
N LYS A 102 32.13 -11.82 14.67
CA LYS A 102 33.33 -12.24 13.92
C LYS A 102 33.48 -11.54 12.57
N SER A 103 32.36 -11.27 11.89
CA SER A 103 32.39 -10.73 10.52
C SER A 103 32.56 -9.21 10.50
N LYS A 104 31.85 -8.50 11.37
CA LYS A 104 31.80 -7.02 11.40
C LYS A 104 32.80 -6.42 12.39
N PHE A 105 33.14 -7.13 13.47
CA PHE A 105 34.01 -6.67 14.55
C PHE A 105 35.14 -7.67 14.80
N ARG A 106 35.97 -7.89 13.78
CA ARG A 106 37.06 -8.87 13.82
C ARG A 106 37.97 -8.64 15.04
N GLY A 107 38.14 -9.69 15.84
CA GLY A 107 38.98 -9.67 17.05
C GLY A 107 38.31 -9.09 18.30
N LYS A 108 37.03 -8.71 18.24
CA LYS A 108 36.24 -8.29 19.40
C LYS A 108 35.51 -9.46 20.06
N SER A 109 35.41 -9.42 21.37
CA SER A 109 34.63 -10.33 22.20
C SER A 109 33.19 -9.82 22.42
N GLU A 110 32.33 -10.66 22.99
CA GLU A 110 31.00 -10.24 23.47
C GLU A 110 31.09 -9.05 24.46
N ASP A 111 32.09 -9.05 25.35
CA ASP A 111 32.30 -7.99 26.35
C ASP A 111 32.76 -6.68 25.72
N ASP A 112 33.58 -6.75 24.66
CA ASP A 112 33.93 -5.56 23.88
C ASP A 112 32.70 -4.90 23.24
N ILE A 113 31.79 -5.71 22.70
CA ILE A 113 30.55 -5.20 22.08
C ILE A 113 29.66 -4.55 23.14
N ILE A 114 29.54 -5.16 24.32
CA ILE A 114 28.81 -4.59 25.46
C ILE A 114 29.40 -3.23 25.83
N GLN A 115 30.73 -3.13 26.00
CA GLN A 115 31.40 -1.89 26.39
C GLN A 115 31.16 -0.77 25.38
N ILE A 116 31.34 -1.05 24.07
CA ILE A 116 31.10 -0.06 23.00
C ILE A 116 29.62 0.38 22.99
N SER A 117 28.71 -0.55 23.24
CA SER A 117 27.27 -0.27 23.29
C SER A 117 26.93 0.66 24.43
N VAL A 118 27.42 0.38 25.65
CA VAL A 118 27.24 1.24 26.83
C VAL A 118 27.76 2.65 26.58
N GLU A 119 28.99 2.79 26.11
CA GLU A 119 29.60 4.10 25.84
C GLU A 119 28.82 4.91 24.80
N THR A 120 28.22 4.25 23.81
CA THR A 120 27.44 4.93 22.77
C THR A 120 26.03 5.28 23.25
N ILE A 121 25.40 4.43 24.06
CA ILE A 121 24.09 4.71 24.68
C ILE A 121 24.21 5.93 25.59
N GLU A 122 25.20 5.94 26.50
CA GLU A 122 25.44 7.06 27.42
C GLU A 122 25.64 8.37 26.64
N TYR A 123 26.43 8.32 25.56
CA TYR A 123 26.64 9.47 24.69
C TYR A 123 25.35 9.94 23.99
N ALA A 124 24.51 9.02 23.51
CA ALA A 124 23.21 9.39 22.94
C ALA A 124 22.28 10.05 23.96
N LYS A 125 22.30 9.59 25.23
CA LYS A 125 21.58 10.25 26.32
C LYS A 125 22.13 11.63 26.63
N GLU A 126 23.46 11.82 26.64
CA GLU A 126 24.09 13.14 26.80
C GLU A 126 23.70 14.12 25.69
N ARG A 127 23.54 13.60 24.46
CA ARG A 127 23.05 14.35 23.29
C ARG A 127 21.54 14.64 23.31
N GLY A 128 20.82 14.18 24.34
CA GLY A 128 19.40 14.48 24.57
C GLY A 128 18.43 13.56 23.83
N LEU A 129 18.91 12.45 23.26
CA LEU A 129 18.09 11.54 22.47
C LEU A 129 17.37 10.49 23.36
N ILE A 130 16.19 10.08 22.91
CA ILE A 130 15.58 8.83 23.37
C ILE A 130 16.31 7.67 22.67
N VAL A 131 16.64 6.62 23.42
CA VAL A 131 17.45 5.51 22.92
C VAL A 131 16.64 4.22 22.89
N GLU A 132 16.48 3.69 21.70
CA GLU A 132 16.08 2.30 21.49
C GLU A 132 17.28 1.47 21.08
N PHE A 133 17.57 0.43 21.87
CA PHE A 133 18.75 -0.40 21.68
C PHE A 133 18.39 -1.81 21.21
N GLY A 134 18.84 -2.16 20.00
CA GLY A 134 18.52 -3.40 19.33
C GLY A 134 19.66 -4.41 19.27
N GLY A 135 19.32 -5.68 19.42
CA GLY A 135 20.23 -6.78 19.14
C GLY A 135 20.12 -7.23 17.68
N GLU A 136 21.06 -6.81 16.81
CA GLU A 136 21.10 -7.24 15.42
C GLU A 136 21.40 -8.74 15.32
N ASP A 137 20.63 -9.47 14.53
CA ASP A 137 20.75 -10.92 14.33
C ASP A 137 20.55 -11.73 15.63
N ALA A 138 19.77 -11.19 16.56
CA ALA A 138 19.45 -11.83 17.83
C ALA A 138 18.79 -13.21 17.64
N SER A 139 18.03 -13.42 16.56
CA SER A 139 17.38 -14.71 16.25
C SER A 139 18.34 -15.90 16.06
N ARG A 140 19.62 -15.63 15.76
CA ARG A 140 20.71 -16.60 15.69
C ARG A 140 21.74 -16.45 16.82
N GLY A 141 21.54 -15.46 17.70
CA GLY A 141 22.37 -15.21 18.87
C GLY A 141 22.09 -16.17 20.03
N LYS A 142 23.02 -16.23 20.99
CA LYS A 142 22.80 -16.92 22.26
C LYS A 142 21.94 -16.04 23.15
N LEU A 143 20.80 -16.55 23.62
CA LEU A 143 19.87 -15.76 24.43
C LEU A 143 20.52 -15.20 25.70
N GLU A 144 21.43 -15.94 26.32
CA GLU A 144 22.19 -15.47 27.49
C GLU A 144 23.08 -14.25 27.17
N PHE A 145 23.70 -14.21 25.98
CA PHE A 145 24.45 -13.03 25.55
C PHE A 145 23.51 -11.84 25.30
N ILE A 146 22.38 -12.07 24.64
CA ILE A 146 21.37 -11.02 24.36
C ILE A 146 20.86 -10.41 25.67
N LYS A 147 20.56 -11.22 26.68
CA LYS A 147 20.17 -10.74 28.01
C LYS A 147 21.26 -9.89 28.67
N ARG A 148 22.52 -10.33 28.64
CA ARG A 148 23.64 -9.55 29.20
C ARG A 148 23.81 -8.22 28.49
N LEU A 149 23.68 -8.21 27.17
CA LEU A 149 23.75 -7.02 26.35
C LEU A 149 22.60 -6.05 26.66
N PHE A 150 21.38 -6.55 26.79
CA PHE A 150 20.20 -5.74 27.14
C PHE A 150 20.24 -5.22 28.58
N GLU A 151 20.73 -6.02 29.54
CA GLU A 151 20.95 -5.58 30.92
C GLU A 151 21.90 -4.38 30.96
N ALA A 152 23.04 -4.48 30.28
CA ALA A 152 24.01 -3.40 30.18
C ALA A 152 23.41 -2.15 29.50
N ALA A 153 22.59 -2.33 28.46
CA ALA A 153 21.90 -1.23 27.80
C ALA A 153 20.90 -0.52 28.72
N VAL A 154 20.13 -1.27 29.52
CA VAL A 154 19.19 -0.71 30.51
C VAL A 154 19.93 0.03 31.62
N ASP A 155 21.03 -0.53 32.12
CA ASP A 155 21.87 0.12 33.13
C ASP A 155 22.41 1.47 32.62
N ALA A 156 22.82 1.50 31.34
CA ALA A 156 23.24 2.68 30.58
C ALA A 156 22.09 3.64 30.19
N LYS A 157 20.85 3.36 30.62
CA LYS A 157 19.65 4.19 30.41
C LYS A 157 19.07 4.18 29.00
N ALA A 158 19.18 3.06 28.28
CA ALA A 158 18.31 2.83 27.12
C ALA A 158 16.82 2.86 27.53
N ASP A 159 16.00 3.56 26.75
CA ASP A 159 14.57 3.75 27.03
C ASP A 159 13.72 2.57 26.55
N ARG A 160 14.19 1.88 25.50
CA ARG A 160 13.54 0.73 24.86
C ARG A 160 14.58 -0.27 24.38
N LEU A 161 14.18 -1.53 24.25
CA LEU A 161 15.01 -2.61 23.71
C LEU A 161 14.35 -3.20 22.47
N SER A 162 15.13 -3.71 21.51
CA SER A 162 14.59 -4.35 20.31
C SER A 162 15.23 -5.71 20.02
N TYR A 163 14.41 -6.74 19.87
CA TYR A 163 14.87 -8.05 19.41
C TYR A 163 14.72 -8.14 17.88
N CYS A 164 15.84 -8.28 17.16
CA CYS A 164 15.83 -8.29 15.70
C CYS A 164 16.03 -9.70 15.13
N ASP A 165 15.07 -10.16 14.34
CA ASP A 165 15.19 -11.32 13.45
C ASP A 165 15.67 -10.88 12.06
N THR A 166 16.94 -10.50 12.00
CA THR A 166 17.58 -9.85 10.83
C THR A 166 17.51 -10.68 9.55
N VAL A 167 17.42 -12.01 9.65
CA VAL A 167 17.40 -12.93 8.50
C VAL A 167 16.14 -13.81 8.44
N GLY A 168 15.08 -13.42 9.16
CA GLY A 168 13.75 -14.06 9.07
C GLY A 168 13.68 -15.52 9.50
N VAL A 169 14.55 -15.97 10.41
CA VAL A 169 14.66 -17.39 10.83
C VAL A 169 13.88 -17.73 12.10
N LEU A 170 13.20 -16.74 12.71
CA LEU A 170 12.40 -16.96 13.90
C LEU A 170 11.14 -17.78 13.54
N THR A 171 10.67 -18.59 14.48
CA THR A 171 9.38 -19.28 14.38
C THR A 171 8.41 -18.72 15.41
N PRO A 172 7.09 -18.85 15.21
CA PRO A 172 6.10 -18.21 16.10
C PRO A 172 6.22 -18.64 17.56
N ASP A 173 6.48 -19.94 17.81
CA ASP A 173 6.69 -20.49 19.15
C ASP A 173 7.94 -19.91 19.84
N ARG A 174 9.04 -19.72 19.09
CA ARG A 174 10.26 -19.07 19.58
C ARG A 174 10.04 -17.58 19.82
N ALA A 175 9.31 -16.90 18.94
CA ALA A 175 8.99 -15.48 19.09
C ALA A 175 8.20 -15.20 20.39
N GLU A 176 7.15 -16.00 20.64
CA GLU A 176 6.35 -15.89 21.86
C GLU A 176 7.16 -16.24 23.12
N GLY A 177 7.93 -17.34 23.07
CA GLY A 177 8.75 -17.78 24.20
C GLY A 177 9.83 -16.78 24.60
N ILE A 178 10.60 -16.28 23.61
CA ILE A 178 11.67 -15.31 23.84
C ILE A 178 11.09 -13.99 24.34
N MET A 179 10.01 -13.47 23.73
CA MET A 179 9.41 -12.24 24.23
C MET A 179 8.86 -12.37 25.64
N LYS A 180 8.30 -13.53 26.00
CA LYS A 180 7.83 -13.79 27.36
C LYS A 180 8.95 -13.74 28.37
N GLU A 181 10.08 -14.36 28.04
CA GLU A 181 11.27 -14.35 28.89
C GLU A 181 11.83 -12.93 29.04
N LEU A 182 12.10 -12.24 27.93
CA LEU A 182 12.65 -10.89 27.95
C LEU A 182 11.72 -9.88 28.63
N SER A 183 10.42 -9.91 28.31
CA SER A 183 9.42 -9.00 28.91
C SER A 183 9.18 -9.26 30.40
N SER A 184 9.53 -10.45 30.90
CA SER A 184 9.48 -10.76 32.33
C SER A 184 10.71 -10.27 33.08
N GLN A 185 11.85 -10.17 32.41
CA GLN A 185 13.12 -9.74 32.98
C GLN A 185 13.25 -8.22 32.97
N PHE A 186 12.95 -7.56 31.85
CA PHE A 186 13.16 -6.12 31.68
C PHE A 186 11.86 -5.33 31.87
N LYS A 187 11.96 -4.21 32.58
CA LYS A 187 10.83 -3.30 32.81
C LYS A 187 10.62 -2.29 31.68
N VAL A 188 11.67 -2.00 30.91
CA VAL A 188 11.58 -1.12 29.74
C VAL A 188 10.79 -1.83 28.62
N PRO A 189 10.07 -1.10 27.75
CA PRO A 189 9.40 -1.68 26.60
C PRO A 189 10.38 -2.47 25.72
N ILE A 190 9.94 -3.63 25.26
CA ILE A 190 10.68 -4.46 24.30
C ILE A 190 9.90 -4.51 22.98
N SER A 191 10.58 -4.16 21.91
CA SER A 191 10.09 -4.22 20.54
C SER A 191 10.57 -5.50 19.84
N ILE A 192 9.87 -5.86 18.76
CA ILE A 192 10.23 -6.94 17.85
C ILE A 192 10.38 -6.38 16.44
N HIS A 193 11.44 -6.79 15.75
CA HIS A 193 11.70 -6.45 14.35
C HIS A 193 11.96 -7.74 13.57
N CYS A 194 11.08 -8.07 12.62
CA CYS A 194 11.13 -9.34 11.89
C CYS A 194 11.24 -9.12 10.37
N HIS A 195 12.25 -9.74 9.76
CA HIS A 195 12.34 -9.90 8.32
C HIS A 195 11.58 -11.14 7.82
N ASP A 196 11.25 -11.14 6.53
CA ASP A 196 10.31 -12.09 5.92
C ASP A 196 10.93 -13.16 5.02
N ASP A 197 12.21 -13.49 5.20
CA ASP A 197 12.94 -14.45 4.35
C ASP A 197 12.23 -15.82 4.19
N PHE A 198 11.41 -16.23 5.16
CA PHE A 198 10.61 -17.47 5.13
C PHE A 198 9.09 -17.23 5.11
N GLY A 199 8.62 -15.99 4.90
CA GLY A 199 7.19 -15.65 4.93
C GLY A 199 6.57 -15.69 6.32
N LEU A 200 7.38 -15.52 7.38
CA LEU A 200 6.97 -15.65 8.78
C LEU A 200 6.97 -14.33 9.56
N ALA A 201 7.37 -13.21 8.96
CA ALA A 201 7.54 -11.94 9.68
C ALA A 201 6.25 -11.46 10.35
N THR A 202 5.13 -11.48 9.62
CA THR A 202 3.81 -11.07 10.13
C THR A 202 3.40 -11.93 11.33
N VAL A 203 3.50 -13.26 11.22
CA VAL A 203 3.08 -14.17 12.30
C VAL A 203 4.02 -14.14 13.50
N ASN A 204 5.33 -14.01 13.28
CA ASN A 204 6.33 -13.88 14.33
C ASN A 204 6.11 -12.59 15.13
N THR A 205 5.81 -11.49 14.44
CA THR A 205 5.48 -10.20 15.08
C THR A 205 4.25 -10.33 15.97
N ILE A 206 3.18 -10.98 15.49
CA ILE A 206 1.95 -11.22 16.27
C ILE A 206 2.25 -12.08 17.52
N TYR A 207 3.04 -13.15 17.37
CA TYR A 207 3.38 -14.04 18.48
C TYR A 207 4.33 -13.39 19.49
N ALA A 208 5.23 -12.52 19.04
CA ALA A 208 6.03 -11.69 19.93
C ALA A 208 5.17 -10.72 20.77
N VAL A 209 4.13 -10.11 20.16
CA VAL A 209 3.13 -9.32 20.91
C VAL A 209 2.39 -10.17 21.94
N LYS A 210 1.98 -11.40 21.59
CA LYS A 210 1.41 -12.35 22.57
C LYS A 210 2.38 -12.69 23.69
N GLY A 211 3.66 -12.80 23.37
CA GLY A 211 4.75 -13.02 24.32
C GLY A 211 5.00 -11.82 25.25
N GLY A 212 4.49 -10.63 24.92
CA GLY A 212 4.57 -9.47 25.81
C GLY A 212 5.23 -8.24 25.19
N ALA A 213 5.69 -8.31 23.93
CA ALA A 213 6.24 -7.16 23.22
C ALA A 213 5.30 -5.95 23.34
N LYS A 214 5.89 -4.79 23.59
CA LYS A 214 5.18 -3.51 23.78
C LYS A 214 5.29 -2.59 22.58
N GLU A 215 6.08 -2.98 21.59
CA GLU A 215 6.28 -2.27 20.36
C GLU A 215 6.57 -3.25 19.21
N ILE A 216 6.23 -2.87 17.98
CA ILE A 216 6.58 -3.63 16.77
C ILE A 216 7.24 -2.69 15.77
N HIS A 217 8.20 -3.22 15.00
CA HIS A 217 8.74 -2.56 13.81
C HIS A 217 8.13 -3.21 12.58
N ALA A 218 7.58 -2.40 11.68
CA ALA A 218 6.96 -2.87 10.45
C ALA A 218 7.15 -1.86 9.33
N THR A 219 6.81 -2.26 8.11
CA THR A 219 6.81 -1.37 6.94
C THR A 219 5.50 -1.49 6.18
N ILE A 220 5.11 -0.40 5.52
CA ILE A 220 4.00 -0.42 4.57
C ILE A 220 4.34 -1.36 3.42
N ASN A 221 3.39 -2.23 3.07
CA ASN A 221 3.52 -3.23 2.00
C ASN A 221 4.58 -4.32 2.28
N GLY A 222 5.20 -4.34 3.47
CA GLY A 222 6.27 -5.27 3.81
C GLY A 222 7.60 -4.97 3.12
N LEU A 223 7.83 -3.73 2.68
CA LEU A 223 9.11 -3.33 2.07
C LEU A 223 10.30 -3.54 3.03
N GLY A 224 11.48 -3.80 2.47
CA GLY A 224 12.70 -4.02 3.22
C GLY A 224 13.78 -4.72 2.41
N GLU A 225 14.93 -4.97 3.04
CA GLU A 225 15.96 -5.81 2.43
C GLU A 225 15.44 -7.21 2.06
N ARG A 226 15.91 -7.75 0.92
CA ARG A 226 15.63 -9.11 0.46
C ARG A 226 14.13 -9.39 0.27
N ALA A 227 13.53 -10.16 1.16
CA ALA A 227 12.11 -10.52 1.18
C ALA A 227 11.26 -9.49 1.94
N GLY A 228 11.89 -8.51 2.59
CA GLY A 228 11.21 -7.42 3.27
C GLY A 228 11.06 -7.62 4.78
N ASN A 229 10.15 -6.84 5.34
CA ASN A 229 9.81 -6.79 6.76
C ASN A 229 8.37 -7.29 7.00
N ALA A 230 8.02 -7.44 8.28
CA ALA A 230 6.62 -7.58 8.67
C ALA A 230 5.77 -6.45 8.07
N ALA A 231 4.71 -6.82 7.34
CA ALA A 231 3.84 -5.87 6.69
C ALA A 231 2.90 -5.20 7.71
N LEU A 232 3.01 -3.88 7.86
CA LEU A 232 2.27 -3.11 8.86
C LEU A 232 0.76 -3.31 8.70
N GLU A 233 0.23 -3.22 7.48
CA GLU A 233 -1.19 -3.40 7.23
C GLU A 233 -1.71 -4.77 7.62
N GLU A 234 -0.90 -5.82 7.50
CA GLU A 234 -1.29 -7.19 7.85
C GLU A 234 -1.27 -7.39 9.36
N VAL A 235 -0.18 -6.97 10.02
CA VAL A 235 -0.03 -7.12 11.47
C VAL A 235 -1.11 -6.34 12.20
N ILE A 236 -1.36 -5.08 11.82
CA ILE A 236 -2.38 -4.25 12.46
C ILE A 236 -3.77 -4.85 12.31
N MET A 237 -4.13 -5.30 11.10
CA MET A 237 -5.45 -5.88 10.86
C MET A 237 -5.63 -7.22 11.57
N ALA A 238 -4.60 -8.07 11.60
CA ALA A 238 -4.63 -9.33 12.32
C ALA A 238 -4.78 -9.11 13.84
N LEU A 239 -3.96 -8.24 14.43
CA LEU A 239 -4.02 -7.92 15.86
C LEU A 239 -5.41 -7.41 16.26
N ASP A 240 -5.99 -6.51 15.48
CA ASP A 240 -7.31 -5.95 15.76
C ASP A 240 -8.43 -6.98 15.56
N VAL A 241 -8.53 -7.55 14.36
CA VAL A 241 -9.68 -8.39 13.94
C VAL A 241 -9.64 -9.78 14.55
N LEU A 242 -8.45 -10.38 14.69
CA LEU A 242 -8.32 -11.78 15.13
C LEU A 242 -7.96 -11.89 16.62
N TYR A 243 -7.19 -10.94 17.16
CA TYR A 243 -6.71 -11.00 18.55
C TYR A 243 -7.38 -9.97 19.47
N GLY A 244 -8.20 -9.06 18.95
CA GLY A 244 -8.87 -8.02 19.74
C GLY A 244 -7.91 -6.97 20.32
N ILE A 245 -6.65 -6.94 19.87
CA ILE A 245 -5.62 -6.00 20.32
C ILE A 245 -5.75 -4.72 19.51
N LYS A 246 -6.27 -3.67 20.14
CA LYS A 246 -6.44 -2.36 19.52
C LYS A 246 -5.13 -1.59 19.50
N THR A 247 -4.88 -0.91 18.37
CA THR A 247 -3.80 0.07 18.21
C THR A 247 -4.41 1.44 17.93
N LYS A 248 -3.58 2.48 17.91
CA LYS A 248 -4.02 3.85 17.56
C LYS A 248 -4.14 4.09 16.04
N ILE A 249 -3.84 3.07 15.22
CA ILE A 249 -3.81 3.18 13.77
C ILE A 249 -5.21 3.48 13.21
N ASN A 250 -5.30 4.55 12.44
CA ASN A 250 -6.49 4.87 11.66
C ASN A 250 -6.55 4.00 10.40
N LYS A 251 -7.16 2.82 10.55
CA LYS A 251 -7.28 1.81 9.50
C LYS A 251 -7.81 2.34 8.17
N LYS A 252 -8.67 3.37 8.17
CA LYS A 252 -9.19 4.00 6.94
C LYS A 252 -8.13 4.64 6.04
N ASN A 253 -6.92 4.86 6.55
CA ASN A 253 -5.80 5.38 5.76
C ASN A 253 -4.90 4.29 5.17
N ILE A 254 -5.05 3.02 5.59
CA ILE A 254 -4.16 1.91 5.19
C ILE A 254 -4.01 1.80 3.68
N TYR A 255 -5.12 1.68 2.94
CA TYR A 255 -5.06 1.47 1.49
C TYR A 255 -4.41 2.66 0.76
N ASN A 256 -4.77 3.89 1.16
CA ASN A 256 -4.21 5.09 0.53
C ASN A 256 -2.72 5.27 0.83
N THR A 257 -2.28 4.96 2.06
CA THR A 257 -0.84 4.96 2.40
C THR A 257 -0.09 3.90 1.62
N SER A 258 -0.65 2.68 1.49
CA SER A 258 -0.10 1.61 0.65
C SER A 258 0.10 2.04 -0.81
N LYS A 259 -0.91 2.67 -1.42
CA LYS A 259 -0.85 3.17 -2.81
C LYS A 259 0.10 4.35 -2.99
N LEU A 260 0.22 5.23 -1.99
CA LEU A 260 1.21 6.30 -2.01
C LEU A 260 2.63 5.72 -1.99
N VAL A 261 2.90 4.77 -1.10
CA VAL A 261 4.20 4.10 -1.00
C VAL A 261 4.51 3.35 -2.30
N GLU A 262 3.59 2.53 -2.83
CA GLU A 262 3.73 1.86 -4.14
C GLU A 262 4.12 2.84 -5.26
N LYS A 263 3.44 3.98 -5.34
CA LYS A 263 3.69 5.00 -6.36
C LYS A 263 5.08 5.63 -6.23
N LEU A 264 5.50 5.97 -5.01
CA LEU A 264 6.75 6.69 -4.76
C LEU A 264 7.97 5.78 -4.80
N THR A 265 7.86 4.55 -4.31
CA THR A 265 8.96 3.56 -4.35
C THR A 265 9.03 2.83 -5.68
N ARG A 266 7.94 2.85 -6.48
CA ARG A 266 7.79 2.11 -7.74
C ARG A 266 7.84 0.59 -7.57
N ILE A 267 7.65 0.11 -6.34
CA ILE A 267 7.51 -1.32 -6.04
C ILE A 267 6.03 -1.65 -6.11
N ALA A 268 5.64 -2.38 -7.16
CA ALA A 268 4.27 -2.80 -7.37
C ALA A 268 3.78 -3.72 -6.25
N VAL A 269 2.58 -3.44 -5.73
CA VAL A 269 1.91 -4.31 -4.77
C VAL A 269 1.27 -5.47 -5.55
N PRO A 270 1.55 -6.73 -5.18
CA PRO A 270 0.90 -7.87 -5.82
C PRO A 270 -0.63 -7.74 -5.73
N PRO A 271 -1.38 -8.02 -6.81
CA PRO A 271 -2.84 -7.94 -6.78
C PRO A 271 -3.47 -8.78 -5.67
N ASN A 272 -2.84 -9.89 -5.27
CA ASN A 272 -3.29 -10.77 -4.20
C ASN A 272 -2.64 -10.48 -2.82
N LYS A 273 -1.93 -9.36 -2.63
CA LYS A 273 -1.39 -8.96 -1.32
C LYS A 273 -2.53 -8.87 -0.30
N PRO A 274 -2.42 -9.49 0.87
CA PRO A 274 -3.42 -9.37 1.92
C PRO A 274 -3.71 -7.90 2.26
N ILE A 275 -4.97 -7.60 2.57
CA ILE A 275 -5.48 -6.27 2.96
C ILE A 275 -5.45 -5.21 1.84
N VAL A 276 -4.36 -5.04 1.11
CA VAL A 276 -4.15 -3.89 0.21
C VAL A 276 -4.07 -4.26 -1.27
N GLY A 277 -3.89 -5.53 -1.62
CA GLY A 277 -3.82 -5.97 -3.02
C GLY A 277 -5.14 -5.81 -3.76
N ASP A 278 -5.11 -5.49 -5.05
CA ASP A 278 -6.32 -5.15 -5.82
C ASP A 278 -7.41 -6.25 -5.85
N ASN A 279 -7.05 -7.51 -5.59
CA ASN A 279 -7.96 -8.64 -5.51
C ASN A 279 -8.45 -8.94 -4.07
N ALA A 280 -7.90 -8.29 -3.03
CA ALA A 280 -8.21 -8.60 -1.63
C ALA A 280 -9.70 -8.44 -1.26
N PHE A 281 -10.44 -7.59 -1.98
CA PHE A 281 -11.89 -7.38 -1.83
C PHE A 281 -12.65 -7.47 -3.16
N THR A 282 -12.13 -8.26 -4.08
CA THR A 282 -12.70 -8.45 -5.42
C THR A 282 -13.23 -9.86 -5.58
N HIS A 283 -14.50 -10.00 -5.99
CA HIS A 283 -15.15 -11.30 -6.13
C HIS A 283 -15.61 -11.54 -7.57
N GLU A 284 -15.12 -12.61 -8.19
CA GLU A 284 -15.49 -12.99 -9.58
C GLU A 284 -16.55 -14.11 -9.65
N SER A 285 -16.61 -14.97 -8.62
CA SER A 285 -17.48 -16.17 -8.63
C SER A 285 -18.96 -15.81 -8.48
N GLY A 286 -19.79 -16.32 -9.39
CA GLY A 286 -21.24 -16.17 -9.38
C GLY A 286 -21.93 -16.67 -8.10
N ILE A 287 -21.36 -17.70 -7.46
CA ILE A 287 -21.87 -18.22 -6.18
C ILE A 287 -21.50 -17.24 -5.06
N HIS A 288 -20.26 -16.75 -5.04
CA HIS A 288 -19.78 -15.81 -4.00
C HIS A 288 -20.54 -14.49 -4.06
N THR A 289 -20.66 -13.91 -5.26
CA THR A 289 -21.40 -12.66 -5.48
C THR A 289 -22.87 -12.79 -5.07
N SER A 290 -23.52 -13.92 -5.35
CA SER A 290 -24.91 -14.15 -4.95
C SER A 290 -25.11 -14.21 -3.43
N ALA A 291 -24.14 -14.74 -2.69
CA ALA A 291 -24.19 -14.77 -1.22
C ALA A 291 -23.85 -13.40 -0.62
N LEU A 292 -22.85 -12.70 -1.17
CA LEU A 292 -22.47 -11.34 -0.75
C LEU A 292 -23.61 -10.33 -0.91
N LEU A 293 -24.43 -10.47 -1.95
CA LEU A 293 -25.64 -9.64 -2.14
C LEU A 293 -26.69 -9.85 -1.04
N ARG A 294 -26.65 -10.98 -0.34
CA ARG A 294 -27.55 -11.28 0.81
C ARG A 294 -26.91 -10.87 2.13
N ASP A 295 -25.65 -11.26 2.32
CA ASP A 295 -24.86 -10.96 3.51
C ASP A 295 -23.37 -10.95 3.15
N THR A 296 -22.75 -9.78 3.26
CA THR A 296 -21.33 -9.57 2.95
C THR A 296 -20.40 -10.37 3.87
N THR A 297 -20.83 -10.67 5.11
CA THR A 297 -20.00 -11.39 6.08
C THR A 297 -19.71 -12.83 5.67
N THR A 298 -20.47 -13.38 4.71
CA THR A 298 -20.29 -14.75 4.20
C THR A 298 -18.89 -14.99 3.61
N TYR A 299 -18.27 -13.97 3.00
CA TYR A 299 -16.96 -14.08 2.36
C TYR A 299 -16.01 -12.93 2.69
N GLU A 300 -16.45 -11.94 3.47
CA GLU A 300 -15.63 -10.78 3.85
C GLU A 300 -15.50 -10.72 5.36
N PRO A 301 -14.45 -11.34 5.96
CA PRO A 301 -14.17 -11.18 7.39
C PRO A 301 -13.78 -9.73 7.73
N ILE A 302 -13.39 -8.95 6.72
CA ILE A 302 -13.03 -7.54 6.80
C ILE A 302 -13.77 -6.82 5.66
N SER A 303 -14.50 -5.76 5.98
CA SER A 303 -15.10 -4.89 4.97
C SER A 303 -14.04 -3.98 4.32
N PRO A 304 -14.04 -3.76 3.00
CA PRO A 304 -13.06 -2.87 2.34
C PRO A 304 -13.06 -1.45 2.93
N GLU A 305 -14.20 -0.95 3.37
CA GLU A 305 -14.35 0.39 3.95
C GLU A 305 -13.57 0.54 5.27
N MET A 306 -13.30 -0.58 5.96
CA MET A 306 -12.52 -0.59 7.20
C MET A 306 -11.08 -0.13 6.94
N VAL A 307 -10.54 -0.44 5.76
CA VAL A 307 -9.15 -0.17 5.39
C VAL A 307 -9.02 1.00 4.39
N GLY A 308 -10.09 1.76 4.19
CA GLY A 308 -10.10 2.92 3.30
C GLY A 308 -10.36 2.60 1.84
N ARG A 309 -10.96 1.44 1.55
CA ARG A 309 -11.19 0.94 0.21
C ARG A 309 -12.68 0.74 -0.08
N GLN A 310 -13.03 0.59 -1.36
CA GLN A 310 -14.36 0.20 -1.81
C GLN A 310 -14.34 -1.21 -2.41
N ARG A 311 -15.44 -1.95 -2.24
CA ARG A 311 -15.64 -3.27 -2.85
C ARG A 311 -15.68 -3.15 -4.37
N LEU A 312 -15.01 -4.07 -5.05
CA LEU A 312 -15.09 -4.22 -6.49
C LEU A 312 -15.81 -5.53 -6.83
N LEU A 313 -16.88 -5.45 -7.63
CA LEU A 313 -17.49 -6.63 -8.23
C LEU A 313 -17.00 -6.71 -9.67
N VAL A 314 -16.31 -7.80 -10.01
CA VAL A 314 -15.82 -8.04 -11.37
C VAL A 314 -16.61 -9.18 -11.96
N LEU A 315 -17.14 -8.96 -13.17
CA LEU A 315 -17.76 -10.03 -13.94
C LEU A 315 -16.69 -10.67 -14.83
N GLY A 316 -16.62 -11.99 -14.78
CA GLY A 316 -15.69 -12.79 -15.56
C GLY A 316 -16.36 -14.05 -16.09
N LYS A 317 -15.56 -15.03 -16.52
CA LYS A 317 -16.09 -16.33 -16.99
C LYS A 317 -16.92 -17.07 -15.92
N HIS A 318 -16.71 -16.72 -14.65
CA HIS A 318 -17.44 -17.27 -13.51
C HIS A 318 -18.70 -16.47 -13.14
N ALA A 319 -19.08 -15.45 -13.93
CA ALA A 319 -20.29 -14.67 -13.70
C ALA A 319 -21.52 -15.58 -13.59
N GLY A 320 -22.23 -15.47 -12.47
CA GLY A 320 -23.44 -16.23 -12.21
C GLY A 320 -24.68 -15.53 -12.75
N ARG A 321 -25.74 -16.31 -12.95
CA ARG A 321 -27.07 -15.78 -13.31
C ARG A 321 -27.53 -14.67 -12.37
N ALA A 322 -27.34 -14.84 -11.06
CA ALA A 322 -27.74 -13.86 -10.05
C ALA A 322 -27.02 -12.51 -10.19
N SER A 323 -25.73 -12.53 -10.55
CA SER A 323 -24.92 -11.31 -10.73
C SER A 323 -25.40 -10.52 -11.95
N VAL A 324 -25.73 -11.21 -13.05
CA VAL A 324 -26.33 -10.60 -14.24
C VAL A 324 -27.75 -10.09 -13.96
N GLU A 325 -28.58 -10.85 -13.24
CA GLU A 325 -29.93 -10.43 -12.85
C GLU A 325 -29.90 -9.18 -11.96
N ALA A 326 -28.93 -9.03 -11.05
CA ALA A 326 -28.74 -7.85 -10.24
C ALA A 326 -28.43 -6.60 -11.09
N LEU A 327 -27.50 -6.71 -12.04
CA LEU A 327 -27.21 -5.63 -12.99
C LEU A 327 -28.40 -5.29 -13.88
N MET A 328 -29.10 -6.30 -14.40
CA MET A 328 -30.31 -6.08 -15.21
C MET A 328 -31.38 -5.35 -14.42
N LYS A 329 -31.56 -5.68 -13.14
CA LYS A 329 -32.48 -4.97 -12.24
C LYS A 329 -32.07 -3.52 -12.05
N GLU A 330 -30.77 -3.25 -11.87
CA GLU A 330 -30.25 -1.88 -11.77
C GLU A 330 -30.48 -1.07 -13.06
N TYR A 331 -30.31 -1.70 -14.21
CA TYR A 331 -30.56 -1.08 -15.53
C TYR A 331 -32.04 -1.00 -15.90
N GLY A 332 -32.94 -1.61 -15.12
CA GLY A 332 -34.38 -1.65 -15.41
C GLY A 332 -34.75 -2.63 -16.53
N TYR A 333 -33.88 -3.60 -16.84
CA TYR A 333 -34.09 -4.62 -17.86
C TYR A 333 -34.68 -5.91 -17.30
N LYS A 334 -35.44 -6.62 -18.15
CA LYS A 334 -35.96 -7.96 -17.88
C LYS A 334 -35.66 -8.86 -19.07
N ALA A 335 -35.21 -10.09 -18.80
CA ALA A 335 -34.96 -11.11 -19.81
C ALA A 335 -35.85 -12.33 -19.55
N THR A 336 -36.21 -13.04 -20.63
CA THR A 336 -36.73 -14.41 -20.52
C THR A 336 -35.63 -15.38 -20.08
N LYS A 337 -35.99 -16.63 -19.79
CA LYS A 337 -35.00 -17.66 -19.43
C LYS A 337 -34.01 -17.91 -20.58
N GLU A 338 -34.51 -17.92 -21.81
CA GLU A 338 -33.73 -18.16 -23.03
C GLU A 338 -32.76 -17.02 -23.27
N GLN A 339 -33.23 -15.77 -23.16
CA GLN A 339 -32.39 -14.58 -23.27
C GLN A 339 -31.31 -14.54 -22.17
N MET A 340 -31.66 -14.91 -20.94
CA MET A 340 -30.68 -14.98 -19.85
C MET A 340 -29.58 -16.03 -20.11
N ILE A 341 -29.93 -17.18 -20.69
CA ILE A 341 -28.95 -18.20 -21.10
C ILE A 341 -28.01 -17.64 -22.17
N GLU A 342 -28.57 -16.94 -23.17
CA GLU A 342 -27.77 -16.34 -24.23
C GLU A 342 -26.83 -15.25 -23.71
N ILE A 343 -27.31 -14.37 -22.83
CA ILE A 343 -26.49 -13.33 -22.17
C ILE A 343 -25.33 -13.97 -21.42
N LEU A 344 -25.58 -15.00 -20.60
CA LEU A 344 -24.55 -15.70 -19.85
C LEU A 344 -23.52 -16.38 -20.76
N ASN A 345 -23.95 -16.98 -21.87
CA ASN A 345 -23.04 -17.61 -22.82
C ASN A 345 -22.12 -16.58 -23.49
N ARG A 346 -22.65 -15.45 -23.93
CA ARG A 346 -21.85 -14.37 -24.52
C ARG A 346 -20.85 -13.76 -23.54
N ILE A 347 -21.22 -13.64 -22.25
CA ILE A 347 -20.29 -13.20 -21.19
C ILE A 347 -19.15 -14.21 -21.02
N LYS A 348 -19.47 -15.51 -20.98
CA LYS A 348 -18.47 -16.59 -20.89
C LYS A 348 -17.53 -16.60 -22.09
N GLU A 349 -18.04 -16.42 -23.31
CA GLU A 349 -17.22 -16.36 -24.52
C GLU A 349 -16.18 -15.23 -24.49
N ILE A 350 -16.49 -14.09 -23.87
CA ILE A 350 -15.51 -13.01 -23.67
C ILE A 350 -14.45 -13.46 -22.65
N GLY A 351 -14.90 -14.04 -21.53
CA GLY A 351 -14.01 -14.55 -20.49
C GLY A 351 -13.07 -15.68 -20.97
N ASP A 352 -13.57 -16.59 -21.81
CA ASP A 352 -12.82 -17.71 -22.40
C ASP A 352 -11.71 -17.24 -23.34
N LYS A 353 -11.87 -16.03 -23.91
CA LYS A 353 -10.82 -15.35 -24.71
C LYS A 353 -9.77 -14.64 -23.83
N GLY A 354 -9.77 -14.88 -22.51
CA GLY A 354 -8.84 -14.29 -21.56
C GLY A 354 -9.09 -12.81 -21.27
N LYS A 355 -10.28 -12.28 -21.64
CA LYS A 355 -10.62 -10.87 -21.47
C LYS A 355 -11.42 -10.66 -20.17
N ARG A 356 -11.09 -9.60 -19.42
CA ARG A 356 -11.98 -9.09 -18.35
C ARG A 356 -13.28 -8.60 -18.97
N VAL A 357 -14.41 -8.91 -18.33
CA VAL A 357 -15.74 -8.47 -18.75
C VAL A 357 -16.13 -7.26 -17.90
N THR A 358 -16.38 -6.12 -18.54
CA THR A 358 -16.79 -4.89 -17.84
C THR A 358 -18.30 -4.72 -17.75
N ASP A 359 -18.76 -3.79 -16.93
CA ASP A 359 -20.19 -3.46 -16.83
C ASP A 359 -20.75 -2.98 -18.19
N ALA A 360 -19.93 -2.26 -18.96
CA ALA A 360 -20.24 -1.84 -20.32
C ALA A 360 -20.41 -3.03 -21.28
N ASP A 361 -19.51 -4.02 -21.22
CA ASP A 361 -19.60 -5.24 -22.03
C ASP A 361 -20.88 -6.01 -21.70
N VAL A 362 -21.16 -6.19 -20.40
CA VAL A 362 -22.36 -6.90 -19.93
C VAL A 362 -23.62 -6.18 -20.37
N LYS A 363 -23.68 -4.85 -20.20
CA LYS A 363 -24.80 -4.04 -20.65
C LYS A 363 -25.01 -4.14 -22.16
N THR A 364 -23.94 -4.06 -22.94
CA THR A 364 -23.98 -4.22 -24.41
C THR A 364 -24.52 -5.58 -24.82
N ILE A 365 -24.08 -6.65 -24.16
CA ILE A 365 -24.58 -8.01 -24.38
C ILE A 365 -26.08 -8.08 -24.05
N ILE A 366 -26.50 -7.57 -22.89
CA ILE A 366 -27.91 -7.55 -22.47
C ILE A 366 -28.75 -6.81 -23.51
N GLU A 367 -28.36 -5.59 -23.88
CA GLU A 367 -29.10 -4.78 -24.85
C GLU A 367 -29.18 -5.44 -26.23
N THR A 368 -28.09 -6.09 -26.67
CA THR A 368 -28.06 -6.84 -27.93
C THR A 368 -29.04 -8.02 -27.91
N VAL A 369 -29.04 -8.82 -26.85
CA VAL A 369 -29.93 -9.99 -26.72
C VAL A 369 -31.39 -9.56 -26.55
N LEU A 370 -31.64 -8.45 -25.85
CA LEU A 370 -32.97 -7.87 -25.69
C LEU A 370 -33.42 -7.04 -26.90
N GLN A 371 -32.57 -6.88 -27.92
CA GLN A 371 -32.81 -6.06 -29.11
C GLN A 371 -33.17 -4.59 -28.78
N ILE A 372 -32.61 -4.07 -27.69
CA ILE A 372 -32.80 -2.68 -27.27
C ILE A 372 -31.88 -1.81 -28.10
N LYS A 373 -32.45 -0.97 -28.98
CA LYS A 373 -31.70 0.08 -29.67
C LYS A 373 -31.63 1.31 -28.77
N ARG A 374 -30.42 1.70 -28.37
CA ARG A 374 -30.17 2.96 -27.68
C ARG A 374 -29.34 3.86 -28.57
N GLU A 375 -29.77 5.10 -28.74
CA GLU A 375 -28.92 6.13 -29.33
C GLU A 375 -27.92 6.56 -28.26
N LYS A 376 -26.62 6.52 -28.59
CA LYS A 376 -25.59 7.10 -27.74
C LYS A 376 -25.84 8.59 -27.63
N LYS A 377 -26.07 9.08 -26.41
CA LYS A 377 -26.30 10.51 -26.16
C LYS A 377 -25.07 11.33 -26.48
N VAL A 378 -23.88 10.78 -26.24
CA VAL A 378 -22.60 11.45 -26.48
C VAL A 378 -21.78 10.61 -27.44
N ASN A 379 -21.42 11.17 -28.59
CA ASN A 379 -20.52 10.55 -29.55
C ASN A 379 -19.28 11.42 -29.72
N LEU A 380 -18.09 10.80 -29.71
CA LEU A 380 -16.85 11.47 -30.06
C LEU A 380 -16.75 11.56 -31.59
N GLU A 381 -16.65 12.78 -32.12
CA GLU A 381 -16.47 13.00 -33.56
C GLU A 381 -15.07 13.48 -33.91
N GLY A 382 -14.37 14.09 -32.96
CA GLY A 382 -13.01 14.57 -33.16
C GLY A 382 -12.25 14.72 -31.85
N LEU A 383 -10.96 14.43 -31.90
CA LEU A 383 -10.02 14.62 -30.82
C LEU A 383 -8.71 15.12 -31.41
N SER A 384 -8.19 16.22 -30.89
CA SER A 384 -6.85 16.72 -31.19
C SER A 384 -6.12 16.99 -29.89
N ILE A 385 -4.88 16.51 -29.79
CA ILE A 385 -4.09 16.63 -28.57
C ILE A 385 -2.68 17.09 -28.95
N VAL A 386 -2.17 18.03 -28.17
CA VAL A 386 -0.79 18.50 -28.24
C VAL A 386 -0.15 18.30 -26.88
N SER A 387 0.94 17.54 -26.85
CA SER A 387 1.73 17.29 -25.64
C SER A 387 3.20 17.10 -25.99
N GLY A 388 4.09 17.47 -25.08
CA GLY A 388 5.53 17.45 -25.31
C GLY A 388 6.30 18.06 -24.14
N MET A 389 7.62 17.96 -24.18
CA MET A 389 8.49 18.55 -23.17
C MET A 389 8.45 20.09 -23.25
N GLY A 390 8.20 20.76 -22.13
CA GLY A 390 8.17 22.23 -22.05
C GLY A 390 6.87 22.88 -22.55
N ILE A 391 5.84 22.10 -22.89
CA ILE A 391 4.52 22.60 -23.28
C ILE A 391 3.45 22.04 -22.36
N THR A 392 2.45 22.86 -22.04
CA THR A 392 1.29 22.40 -21.26
C THR A 392 0.43 21.48 -22.13
N PRO A 393 0.21 20.20 -21.73
CA PRO A 393 -0.66 19.29 -22.46
C PRO A 393 -2.04 19.90 -22.65
N THR A 394 -2.49 19.93 -23.90
CA THR A 394 -3.75 20.57 -24.29
C THR A 394 -4.51 19.64 -25.24
N ALA A 395 -5.81 19.52 -25.02
CA ALA A 395 -6.70 18.73 -25.88
C ALA A 395 -7.91 19.55 -26.31
N SER A 396 -8.34 19.33 -27.55
CA SER A 396 -9.62 19.79 -28.10
C SER A 396 -10.47 18.58 -28.48
N VAL A 397 -11.73 18.59 -28.05
CA VAL A 397 -12.71 17.54 -28.33
C VAL A 397 -13.89 18.11 -29.09
N LYS A 398 -14.37 17.35 -30.07
CA LYS A 398 -15.63 17.58 -30.77
C LYS A 398 -16.57 16.43 -30.45
N LEU A 399 -17.66 16.74 -29.75
CA LEU A 399 -18.67 15.78 -29.33
C LEU A 399 -20.01 16.09 -30.02
N ARG A 400 -20.73 15.04 -30.41
CA ARG A 400 -22.16 15.15 -30.74
C ARG A 400 -22.98 14.72 -29.52
N ILE A 401 -23.69 15.66 -28.92
CA ILE A 401 -24.47 15.50 -27.70
C ILE A 401 -25.95 15.69 -28.02
N ASN A 402 -26.76 14.63 -27.92
CA ASN A 402 -28.18 14.63 -28.30
C ASN A 402 -28.44 15.23 -29.70
N GLY A 403 -27.55 14.93 -30.66
CA GLY A 403 -27.61 15.44 -32.03
C GLY A 403 -26.95 16.80 -32.26
N ASN A 404 -26.62 17.56 -31.21
CA ASN A 404 -25.96 18.86 -31.32
C ASN A 404 -24.44 18.74 -31.23
N GLU A 405 -23.71 19.48 -32.05
CA GLU A 405 -22.25 19.55 -32.00
C GLU A 405 -21.78 20.48 -30.88
N LYS A 406 -20.79 20.03 -30.11
CA LYS A 406 -20.11 20.84 -29.10
C LYS A 406 -18.61 20.62 -29.19
N VAL A 407 -17.87 21.73 -29.23
CA VAL A 407 -16.41 21.74 -29.27
C VAL A 407 -15.89 22.40 -28.03
N GLU A 408 -14.96 21.75 -27.34
CA GLU A 408 -14.33 22.27 -26.13
C GLU A 408 -12.85 21.97 -26.10
N ALA A 409 -12.12 22.73 -25.27
CA ALA A 409 -10.71 22.49 -25.03
C ALA A 409 -10.34 22.65 -23.55
N ALA A 410 -9.33 21.90 -23.13
CA ALA A 410 -8.77 21.97 -21.80
C ALA A 410 -7.29 21.61 -21.78
N THR A 411 -6.64 22.02 -20.70
CA THR A 411 -5.29 21.62 -20.33
C THR A 411 -5.33 20.49 -19.30
N GLY A 412 -4.23 19.79 -19.12
CA GLY A 412 -4.08 18.76 -18.08
C GLY A 412 -2.62 18.47 -17.74
N LEU A 413 -2.41 17.61 -16.75
CA LEU A 413 -1.08 17.14 -16.35
C LEU A 413 -0.43 16.24 -17.41
N GLY A 414 -1.24 15.65 -18.28
CA GLY A 414 -0.83 14.81 -19.40
C GLY A 414 -1.89 14.81 -20.51
N PRO A 415 -1.62 14.14 -21.64
CA PRO A 415 -2.52 14.14 -22.79
C PRO A 415 -3.89 13.51 -22.48
N VAL A 416 -3.92 12.44 -21.68
CA VAL A 416 -5.18 11.79 -21.24
C VAL A 416 -5.99 12.72 -20.34
N ASP A 417 -5.34 13.33 -19.35
CA ASP A 417 -5.99 14.26 -18.42
C ASP A 417 -6.55 15.49 -19.15
N ALA A 418 -5.78 16.06 -20.09
CA ALA A 418 -6.24 17.17 -20.92
C ALA A 418 -7.49 16.79 -21.73
N ALA A 419 -7.51 15.61 -22.36
CA ALA A 419 -8.66 15.13 -23.12
C ALA A 419 -9.89 14.91 -22.24
N ILE A 420 -9.72 14.27 -21.08
CA ILE A 420 -10.81 14.03 -20.11
C ILE A 420 -11.35 15.36 -19.59
N ASN A 421 -10.49 16.33 -19.25
CA ASN A 421 -10.91 17.65 -18.80
C ASN A 421 -11.71 18.39 -19.89
N ALA A 422 -11.33 18.27 -21.16
CA ALA A 422 -12.06 18.86 -22.28
C ALA A 422 -13.45 18.23 -22.44
N ILE A 423 -13.55 16.90 -22.30
CA ILE A 423 -14.84 16.18 -22.30
C ILE A 423 -15.70 16.64 -21.12
N ARG A 424 -15.13 16.71 -19.91
CA ARG A 424 -15.85 17.16 -18.70
C ARG A 424 -16.41 18.58 -18.87
N ARG A 425 -15.64 19.49 -19.45
CA ARG A 425 -16.13 20.85 -19.80
C ARG A 425 -17.29 20.80 -20.79
N ALA A 426 -17.19 19.99 -21.85
CA ALA A 426 -18.25 19.86 -22.84
C ALA A 426 -19.57 19.37 -22.23
N ILE A 427 -19.51 18.48 -21.24
CA ILE A 427 -20.71 17.86 -20.64
C ILE A 427 -21.19 18.54 -19.35
N ALA A 428 -20.46 19.54 -18.83
CA ALA A 428 -20.68 20.14 -17.52
C ALA A 428 -22.11 20.66 -17.30
N GLU A 429 -22.80 21.05 -18.37
CA GLU A 429 -24.17 21.57 -18.32
C GLU A 429 -25.23 20.50 -17.99
N PHE A 430 -24.93 19.21 -18.15
CA PHE A 430 -25.92 18.14 -17.95
C PHE A 430 -25.41 16.92 -17.18
N ALA A 431 -24.10 16.75 -16.99
CA ALA A 431 -23.55 15.64 -16.22
C ALA A 431 -22.28 16.07 -15.47
N ASP A 432 -22.27 15.81 -14.16
CA ASP A 432 -21.07 15.86 -13.34
C ASP A 432 -20.53 14.43 -13.15
N ILE A 433 -19.34 14.17 -13.68
CA ILE A 433 -18.71 12.85 -13.73
C ILE A 433 -17.36 12.93 -13.03
N GLU A 434 -17.17 12.00 -12.08
CA GLU A 434 -15.93 11.78 -11.34
C GLU A 434 -15.24 10.50 -11.86
N LEU A 435 -13.96 10.59 -12.20
CA LEU A 435 -13.12 9.42 -12.51
C LEU A 435 -12.54 8.87 -11.20
N ILE A 436 -13.01 7.71 -10.77
CA ILE A 436 -12.59 7.07 -9.51
C ILE A 436 -11.29 6.30 -9.67
N SER A 437 -11.22 5.47 -10.72
CA SER A 437 -10.07 4.60 -10.96
C SER A 437 -9.74 4.57 -12.44
N TYR A 438 -8.46 4.39 -12.71
CA TYR A 438 -7.88 4.34 -14.05
C TYR A 438 -6.76 3.31 -14.03
N HIS A 439 -6.93 2.25 -14.79
CA HIS A 439 -5.99 1.14 -14.91
C HIS A 439 -5.62 0.91 -16.36
N VAL A 440 -4.34 0.65 -16.62
CA VAL A 440 -3.83 0.42 -17.97
C VAL A 440 -2.93 -0.80 -17.98
N ASP A 441 -3.23 -1.75 -18.86
CA ASP A 441 -2.42 -2.93 -19.11
C ASP A 441 -1.98 -2.98 -20.58
N ALA A 442 -0.73 -3.39 -20.84
CA ALA A 442 -0.33 -3.80 -22.18
C ALA A 442 -0.71 -5.27 -22.39
N ILE A 443 -1.52 -5.55 -23.41
CA ILE A 443 -1.97 -6.93 -23.73
C ILE A 443 -0.90 -7.68 -24.50
N THR A 444 -0.15 -6.98 -25.35
CA THR A 444 0.94 -7.54 -26.16
C THR A 444 2.24 -6.79 -25.88
N GLY A 445 3.38 -7.39 -26.22
CA GLY A 445 4.67 -6.69 -26.21
C GLY A 445 4.92 -5.94 -27.51
N GLY A 446 5.79 -4.93 -27.48
CA GLY A 446 6.17 -4.13 -28.65
C GLY A 446 5.75 -2.65 -28.53
N THR A 447 6.27 -1.80 -29.41
CA THR A 447 5.90 -0.37 -29.48
C THR A 447 4.51 -0.14 -30.06
N ASP A 448 3.93 -1.16 -30.67
CA ASP A 448 2.58 -1.24 -31.22
C ASP A 448 1.65 -2.09 -30.33
N ALA A 449 2.03 -2.28 -29.06
CA ALA A 449 1.27 -3.05 -28.11
C ALA A 449 -0.19 -2.59 -28.03
N LEU A 450 -1.12 -3.55 -28.04
CA LEU A 450 -2.52 -3.24 -27.79
C LEU A 450 -2.66 -2.95 -26.29
N VAL A 451 -3.15 -1.75 -25.98
CA VAL A 451 -3.31 -1.26 -24.63
C VAL A 451 -4.76 -1.45 -24.20
N ASP A 452 -4.94 -2.03 -23.01
CA ASP A 452 -6.22 -2.17 -22.34
C ASP A 452 -6.37 -1.09 -21.28
N VAL A 453 -7.36 -0.22 -21.43
CA VAL A 453 -7.66 0.82 -20.46
C VAL A 453 -8.99 0.49 -19.81
N ILE A 454 -9.00 0.34 -18.49
CA ILE A 454 -10.18 0.10 -17.67
C ILE A 454 -10.34 1.28 -16.72
N ILE A 455 -11.52 1.88 -16.70
CA ILE A 455 -11.81 3.03 -15.83
C ILE A 455 -13.08 2.81 -15.03
N GLN A 456 -13.20 3.52 -13.91
CA GLN A 456 -14.46 3.65 -13.19
C GLN A 456 -14.91 5.09 -13.13
N LEU A 457 -16.16 5.32 -13.54
CA LEU A 457 -16.80 6.63 -13.52
C LEU A 457 -17.94 6.65 -12.52
N LYS A 458 -18.13 7.78 -11.86
CA LYS A 458 -19.20 8.01 -10.88
C LYS A 458 -20.02 9.23 -11.22
N ARG A 459 -21.34 9.09 -11.04
CA ARG A 459 -22.33 10.17 -11.08
C ARG A 459 -23.30 10.02 -9.93
N GLY A 460 -23.27 10.93 -8.96
CA GLY A 460 -24.04 10.79 -7.72
C GLY A 460 -23.66 9.51 -6.99
N ASN A 461 -24.63 8.60 -6.79
CA ASN A 461 -24.42 7.32 -6.11
C ASN A 461 -24.16 6.14 -7.06
N ARG A 462 -24.10 6.37 -8.38
CA ARG A 462 -23.90 5.32 -9.38
C ARG A 462 -22.44 5.29 -9.84
N ILE A 463 -21.84 4.11 -9.85
CA ILE A 463 -20.48 3.85 -10.34
C ILE A 463 -20.59 2.83 -11.46
N VAL A 464 -19.87 3.04 -12.56
CA VAL A 464 -19.81 2.09 -13.69
C VAL A 464 -18.36 1.87 -14.11
N THR A 465 -18.08 0.64 -14.54
CA THR A 465 -16.78 0.26 -15.10
C THR A 465 -16.87 0.16 -16.61
N SER A 466 -15.97 0.81 -17.32
CA SER A 466 -15.89 0.76 -18.79
C SER A 466 -14.46 0.49 -19.26
N ARG A 467 -14.34 0.06 -20.52
CA ARG A 467 -13.10 -0.36 -21.14
C ARG A 467 -12.91 0.27 -22.51
N GLY A 468 -11.66 0.60 -22.83
CA GLY A 468 -11.22 0.93 -24.19
C GLY A 468 -9.95 0.17 -24.49
N ALA A 469 -9.85 -0.36 -25.72
CA ALA A 469 -8.74 -1.24 -26.11
C ALA A 469 -8.21 -0.83 -27.48
N ARG A 470 -7.05 -0.16 -27.51
CA ARG A 470 -6.39 0.32 -28.74
C ARG A 470 -4.88 0.32 -28.60
N THR A 471 -4.16 0.42 -29.70
CA THR A 471 -2.71 0.66 -29.71
C THR A 471 -2.37 2.06 -29.19
N ASP A 472 -3.23 3.04 -29.43
CA ASP A 472 -3.13 4.38 -28.86
C ASP A 472 -3.81 4.43 -27.49
N ILE A 473 -2.99 4.54 -26.43
CA ILE A 473 -3.42 4.64 -25.03
C ILE A 473 -4.36 5.82 -24.79
N ILE A 474 -4.18 6.94 -25.48
CA ILE A 474 -5.01 8.13 -25.27
C ILE A 474 -6.39 7.91 -25.85
N MET A 475 -6.47 7.37 -27.06
CA MET A 475 -7.75 7.01 -27.67
C MET A 475 -8.46 5.91 -26.88
N ALA A 476 -7.75 4.87 -26.42
CA ALA A 476 -8.32 3.84 -25.55
C ALA A 476 -8.92 4.45 -24.27
N SER A 477 -8.21 5.40 -23.65
CA SER A 477 -8.69 6.11 -22.46
C SER A 477 -9.94 6.95 -22.72
N VAL A 478 -9.93 7.72 -23.81
CA VAL A 478 -11.07 8.58 -24.18
C VAL A 478 -12.30 7.74 -24.53
N GLU A 479 -12.13 6.64 -25.25
CA GLU A 479 -13.25 5.75 -25.58
C GLU A 479 -13.82 5.07 -24.34
N ALA A 480 -12.97 4.59 -23.44
CA ALA A 480 -13.41 4.07 -22.14
C ALA A 480 -14.24 5.14 -21.40
N PHE A 481 -13.79 6.40 -21.41
CA PHE A 481 -14.49 7.52 -20.76
C PHE A 481 -15.85 7.79 -21.39
N ILE A 482 -15.93 7.90 -22.72
CA ILE A 482 -17.18 8.16 -23.43
C ILE A 482 -18.17 7.00 -23.25
N GLU A 483 -17.69 5.76 -23.21
CA GLU A 483 -18.56 4.59 -23.01
C GLU A 483 -19.15 4.59 -21.59
N GLY A 484 -18.30 4.76 -20.56
CA GLY A 484 -18.78 4.85 -19.17
C GLY A 484 -19.70 6.05 -18.95
N LEU A 485 -19.41 7.19 -19.58
CA LEU A 485 -20.28 8.37 -19.58
C LEU A 485 -21.67 8.03 -20.11
N ASN A 486 -21.78 7.40 -21.28
CA ASN A 486 -23.06 7.01 -21.89
C ASN A 486 -23.84 5.98 -21.05
N MET A 487 -23.18 5.25 -20.14
CA MET A 487 -23.87 4.41 -19.17
C MET A 487 -24.52 5.22 -18.03
N LEU A 488 -23.91 6.33 -17.65
CA LEU A 488 -24.34 7.21 -16.54
C LEU A 488 -25.37 8.27 -16.96
N VAL A 489 -25.51 8.55 -18.26
CA VAL A 489 -26.42 9.61 -18.78
C VAL A 489 -27.67 9.13 -19.49
#